data_AF-A0A1V1ZJX7-F1
#
_entry.id   AF-A0A1V1ZJX7-F1
#
_cell.length_a   1.000
_cell.length_b   1.000
_cell.length_c   1.000
_cell.angle_alpha   90.00
_cell.angle_beta   90.00
_cell.angle_gamma   90.00
#
_symmetry.space_group_name_H-M   'P 1'
#
loop_
_entity.id
_entity.type
_entity.pdbx_description
1 polymer ?
#
loop_
_entity_poly.entity_id
_entity_poly.type
_entity_poly.pdbx_seq_one_letter_code
_entity_poly.pdbx_strand_id
1 'polypeptide(L)'
;MQAQSIIDFNSTADLTTNFNPSSTTTVSNGSSSGISNSGAVNFSGSTNGNWTLKEGFPVALNADYKVSAYVKIEGNAGRGGIGFAINSANTANTYGHPAKTLGFAFHGGGGDLINNASASAVNWPPDLVLGNWYYMELTVSYISANTFSIDFNIYNSDAEGNLGALKTNHKFSQVTNADLGGATILYPYFCHDGYRLSELDNFYYATFNNALGVEDYDVLSRNISIYPNPSSDYIKVSNLSNREDYSIYDILGKKVLSGTVSKSEAINIQNIPNGLYFVQFENNNKITLKFIKE
;
A
#
# COMPACT_ATOMS: atom_id res chain seq x y z
N MET A 1 -9.67 -8.40 -9.70
CA MET A 1 -8.58 -9.39 -9.61
C MET A 1 -7.59 -8.79 -8.66
N GLN A 2 -7.26 -9.49 -7.57
CA GLN A 2 -6.25 -9.03 -6.62
C GLN A 2 -4.93 -9.68 -7.06
N ALA A 3 -3.94 -8.86 -7.41
CA ALA A 3 -2.58 -9.32 -7.64
C ALA A 3 -1.69 -8.61 -6.62
N GLN A 4 -0.86 -9.37 -5.93
CA GLN A 4 -0.02 -8.90 -4.83
C GLN A 4 1.27 -9.72 -4.82
N SER A 5 2.40 -9.02 -4.77
CA SER A 5 3.72 -9.62 -4.78
C SER A 5 4.71 -8.79 -3.96
N ILE A 6 5.79 -9.43 -3.52
CA ILE A 6 6.92 -8.81 -2.86
C ILE A 6 8.22 -9.29 -3.52
N ILE A 7 9.16 -8.38 -3.69
CA ILE A 7 10.53 -8.68 -4.06
C ILE A 7 11.41 -8.29 -2.87
N ASP A 8 11.94 -9.30 -2.19
CA ASP A 8 12.73 -9.16 -0.96
C ASP A 8 14.23 -8.95 -1.22
N PHE A 9 14.65 -8.99 -2.49
CA PHE A 9 16.04 -8.81 -2.92
C PHE A 9 17.06 -9.74 -2.23
N ASN A 10 16.61 -10.87 -1.69
CA ASN A 10 17.47 -11.85 -1.04
C ASN A 10 18.37 -12.59 -2.05
N SER A 11 17.95 -12.63 -3.32
CA SER A 11 18.76 -13.12 -4.42
C SER A 11 19.41 -11.93 -5.16
N THR A 12 20.73 -12.00 -5.37
CA THR A 12 21.47 -10.93 -6.08
C THR A 12 21.01 -10.73 -7.53
N ALA A 13 20.22 -11.65 -8.07
CA ALA A 13 19.66 -11.53 -9.40
C ALA A 13 18.32 -10.77 -9.43
N ASP A 14 17.67 -10.53 -8.29
CA ASP A 14 16.28 -10.08 -8.23
C ASP A 14 16.09 -8.70 -8.87
N LEU A 15 17.02 -7.78 -8.62
CA LEU A 15 17.01 -6.46 -9.28
C LEU A 15 17.05 -6.59 -10.81
N THR A 16 17.99 -7.37 -11.34
CA THR A 16 18.15 -7.53 -12.80
C THR A 16 17.06 -8.38 -13.44
N THR A 17 16.51 -9.33 -12.69
CA THR A 17 15.46 -10.25 -13.13
C THR A 17 14.15 -9.50 -13.24
N ASN A 18 13.80 -8.69 -12.24
CA ASN A 18 12.47 -8.11 -12.13
C ASN A 18 12.35 -6.68 -12.66
N PHE A 19 13.44 -5.91 -12.73
CA PHE A 19 13.39 -4.49 -13.09
C PHE A 19 14.14 -4.16 -14.38
N ASN A 20 13.64 -3.15 -15.09
CA ASN A 20 14.36 -2.44 -16.14
C ASN A 20 14.96 -1.17 -15.54
N PRO A 21 16.30 -1.08 -15.41
CA PRO A 21 16.97 0.10 -14.91
C PRO A 21 17.08 1.19 -15.98
N SER A 22 16.93 2.46 -15.59
CA SER A 22 17.30 3.61 -16.42
C SER A 22 18.76 4.04 -16.24
N SER A 23 19.45 3.50 -15.23
CA SER A 23 20.87 3.74 -14.89
C SER A 23 21.46 2.51 -14.19
N THR A 24 22.73 2.17 -14.44
CA THR A 24 23.32 0.88 -14.04
C THR A 24 24.70 0.92 -13.38
N THR A 25 25.37 2.06 -13.25
CA THR A 25 26.78 2.09 -12.82
C THR A 25 27.00 2.17 -11.32
N THR A 26 25.98 2.51 -10.53
CA THR A 26 26.11 2.85 -9.09
C THR A 26 25.05 2.19 -8.21
N VAL A 27 24.31 1.21 -8.75
CA VAL A 27 23.26 0.48 -8.04
C VAL A 27 23.43 -1.02 -8.26
N SER A 28 23.34 -1.79 -7.17
CA SER A 28 23.56 -3.23 -7.16
C SER A 28 22.56 -3.93 -6.25
N ASN A 29 22.46 -5.25 -6.34
CA ASN A 29 21.71 -6.07 -5.39
C ASN A 29 22.72 -6.90 -4.60
N GLY A 30 22.80 -6.66 -3.29
CA GLY A 30 23.63 -7.43 -2.37
C GLY A 30 22.79 -8.46 -1.64
N SER A 31 23.40 -9.56 -1.21
CA SER A 31 22.77 -10.64 -0.43
C SER A 31 23.09 -10.56 1.08
N SER A 32 23.64 -9.44 1.53
CA SER A 32 24.08 -9.22 2.91
C SER A 32 24.01 -7.72 3.22
N SER A 33 22.81 -7.26 3.54
CA SER A 33 22.42 -5.94 4.02
C SER A 33 20.89 -5.92 4.07
N GLY A 34 20.26 -4.75 4.17
CA GLY A 34 18.80 -4.65 4.12
C GLY A 34 18.11 -5.02 5.42
N ILE A 35 16.80 -5.21 5.31
CA ILE A 35 15.96 -5.58 6.45
C ILE A 35 16.34 -6.99 6.89
N SER A 36 16.55 -7.17 8.19
CA SER A 36 17.02 -8.43 8.78
C SER A 36 18.32 -8.97 8.16
N ASN A 37 19.11 -8.11 7.51
CA ASN A 37 20.36 -8.46 6.84
C ASN A 37 20.22 -9.60 5.80
N SER A 38 19.09 -9.67 5.10
CA SER A 38 18.78 -10.76 4.16
C SER A 38 19.15 -10.46 2.70
N GLY A 39 19.27 -9.18 2.33
CA GLY A 39 19.53 -8.71 0.99
C GLY A 39 18.92 -7.33 0.77
N ALA A 40 19.42 -6.58 -0.20
CA ALA A 40 18.85 -5.28 -0.57
C ALA A 40 19.38 -4.77 -1.91
N VAL A 41 18.65 -3.81 -2.48
CA VAL A 41 19.19 -2.87 -3.45
C VAL A 41 20.10 -1.89 -2.73
N ASN A 42 21.37 -1.83 -3.13
CA ASN A 42 22.38 -0.93 -2.57
C ASN A 42 22.69 0.20 -3.55
N PHE A 43 22.67 1.43 -3.04
CA PHE A 43 23.00 2.66 -3.76
C PHE A 43 24.37 3.16 -3.28
N SER A 44 25.41 3.00 -4.10
CA SER A 44 26.80 3.25 -3.66
C SER A 44 27.34 4.65 -4.05
N GLY A 45 26.49 5.55 -4.53
CA GLY A 45 26.90 6.89 -4.95
C GLY A 45 25.77 7.71 -5.56
N SER A 46 26.13 8.84 -6.18
CA SER A 46 25.15 9.69 -6.86
C SER A 46 24.50 8.91 -7.99
N THR A 47 23.18 8.92 -8.04
CA THR A 47 22.46 8.40 -9.20
C THR A 47 21.47 9.43 -9.71
N ASN A 48 20.93 9.21 -10.90
CA ASN A 48 19.67 9.78 -11.34
C ASN A 48 18.98 8.67 -12.14
N GLY A 49 18.15 7.88 -11.46
CA GLY A 49 17.69 6.61 -11.99
C GLY A 49 16.34 6.17 -11.44
N ASN A 50 15.62 5.41 -12.26
CA ASN A 50 14.49 4.60 -11.86
C ASN A 50 14.72 3.14 -12.23
N TRP A 51 14.07 2.27 -11.46
CA TRP A 51 13.99 0.85 -11.67
C TRP A 51 12.51 0.53 -11.76
N THR A 52 12.05 0.33 -13.00
CA THR A 52 10.65 0.05 -13.28
C THR A 52 10.46 -1.45 -13.39
N LEU A 53 9.42 -2.01 -12.75
CA LEU A 53 9.13 -3.43 -12.87
C LEU A 53 8.83 -3.81 -14.32
N LYS A 54 9.29 -5.01 -14.70
CA LYS A 54 8.93 -5.66 -15.97
C LYS A 54 7.48 -6.13 -15.95
N GLU A 55 6.99 -6.55 -14.78
CA GLU A 55 5.60 -6.89 -14.54
C GLU A 55 4.78 -5.63 -14.22
N GLY A 56 3.54 -5.57 -14.71
CA GLY A 56 2.63 -4.48 -14.44
C GLY A 56 1.20 -4.96 -14.24
N PHE A 57 0.33 -4.05 -13.82
CA PHE A 57 -1.08 -4.30 -13.55
C PHE A 57 -1.97 -3.75 -14.64
N PRO A 58 -3.05 -4.46 -15.05
CA PRO A 58 -4.04 -3.87 -15.93
C PRO A 58 -4.69 -2.65 -15.26
N VAL A 59 -4.87 -1.59 -16.04
CA VAL A 59 -5.59 -0.40 -15.57
C VAL A 59 -7.10 -0.69 -15.55
N ALA A 60 -7.71 -0.51 -14.39
CA ALA A 60 -9.15 -0.57 -14.18
C ALA A 60 -9.63 0.65 -13.38
N LEU A 61 -10.78 1.20 -13.80
CA LEU A 61 -11.51 2.20 -13.03
C LEU A 61 -11.99 1.60 -11.70
N ASN A 62 -11.95 2.39 -10.64
CA ASN A 62 -12.21 1.98 -9.25
C ASN A 62 -11.22 0.95 -8.70
N ALA A 63 -10.07 0.75 -9.33
CA ALA A 63 -9.01 -0.04 -8.74
C ALA A 63 -8.05 0.84 -7.94
N ASP A 64 -7.51 0.25 -6.87
CA ASP A 64 -6.39 0.78 -6.12
C ASP A 64 -5.11 0.08 -6.57
N TYR A 65 -4.04 0.86 -6.67
CA TYR A 65 -2.68 0.39 -6.93
C TYR A 65 -1.80 0.81 -5.78
N LYS A 66 -1.13 -0.16 -5.17
CA LYS A 66 -0.26 0.06 -4.02
C LYS A 66 1.16 -0.31 -4.37
N VAL A 67 2.10 0.54 -3.96
CA VAL A 67 3.54 0.27 -4.02
C VAL A 67 4.15 0.71 -2.69
N SER A 68 5.06 -0.08 -2.15
CA SER A 68 5.80 0.26 -0.95
C SER A 68 7.18 -0.37 -0.92
N ALA A 69 8.06 0.19 -0.10
CA ALA A 69 9.39 -0.35 0.13
C ALA A 69 9.95 0.17 1.46
N TYR A 70 10.86 -0.59 2.05
CA TYR A 70 11.73 -0.09 3.10
C TYR A 70 12.89 0.65 2.46
N VAL A 71 13.24 1.81 3.01
CA VAL A 71 14.35 2.62 2.54
C VAL A 71 15.21 3.08 3.71
N LYS A 72 16.52 3.02 3.53
CA LYS A 72 17.50 3.50 4.50
C LYS A 72 17.99 4.88 4.08
N ILE A 73 17.79 5.87 4.95
CA ILE A 73 18.18 7.25 4.69
C ILE A 73 19.62 7.43 5.17
N GLU A 74 20.55 7.79 4.30
CA GLU A 74 21.94 8.09 4.71
C GLU A 74 22.48 9.41 4.17
N GLY A 75 21.92 9.95 3.08
CA GLY A 75 22.32 11.24 2.55
C GLY A 75 21.46 12.40 3.03
N ASN A 76 22.09 13.58 3.13
CA ASN A 76 21.39 14.85 3.32
C ASN A 76 21.00 15.54 1.99
N ALA A 77 21.44 15.01 0.85
CA ALA A 77 21.19 15.51 -0.49
C ALA A 77 20.49 14.47 -1.37
N GLY A 78 19.73 14.95 -2.37
CA GLY A 78 18.99 14.07 -3.27
C GLY A 78 17.65 13.62 -2.73
N ARG A 79 17.02 12.70 -3.46
CA ARG A 79 15.66 12.19 -3.29
C ARG A 79 15.58 10.68 -3.53
N GLY A 80 14.66 10.05 -2.82
CA GLY A 80 14.11 8.75 -3.20
C GLY A 80 12.69 8.90 -3.73
N GLY A 81 12.12 7.86 -4.31
CA GLY A 81 10.71 7.89 -4.70
C GLY A 81 10.16 6.54 -5.11
N ILE A 82 8.83 6.46 -5.14
CA ILE A 82 8.06 5.30 -5.58
C ILE A 82 6.84 5.76 -6.37
N GLY A 83 6.34 4.93 -7.28
CA GLY A 83 5.16 5.28 -8.07
C GLY A 83 4.80 4.26 -9.13
N PHE A 84 3.97 4.70 -10.08
CA PHE A 84 3.54 3.93 -11.24
C PHE A 84 3.83 4.67 -12.54
N ALA A 85 4.47 3.98 -13.48
CA ALA A 85 4.74 4.45 -14.83
C ALA A 85 3.88 3.71 -15.86
N ILE A 86 3.72 4.29 -17.05
CA ILE A 86 2.93 3.67 -18.13
C ILE A 86 3.75 2.79 -19.09
N ASN A 87 5.09 2.81 -18.94
CA ASN A 87 6.00 1.95 -19.69
C ASN A 87 6.82 1.12 -18.71
N SER A 88 7.17 -0.12 -19.07
CA SER A 88 8.05 -0.97 -18.26
C SER A 88 9.52 -0.57 -18.34
N ALA A 89 9.93 0.21 -19.34
CA ALA A 89 11.27 0.76 -19.49
C ALA A 89 11.19 2.28 -19.67
N ASN A 90 11.94 3.02 -18.87
CA ASN A 90 11.87 4.49 -18.83
C ASN A 90 13.27 5.10 -18.79
N THR A 91 13.35 6.38 -19.16
CA THR A 91 14.48 7.24 -18.86
C THR A 91 14.24 7.97 -17.54
N ALA A 92 15.30 8.33 -16.84
CA ALA A 92 15.20 9.18 -15.66
C ALA A 92 14.91 10.64 -16.06
N ASN A 93 14.00 11.28 -15.32
CA ASN A 93 13.75 12.71 -15.38
C ASN A 93 14.33 13.38 -14.11
N THR A 94 13.93 14.61 -13.82
CA THR A 94 14.18 15.27 -12.53
C THR A 94 13.79 14.35 -11.37
N TYR A 95 14.61 14.27 -10.32
CA TYR A 95 14.39 13.41 -9.16
C TYR A 95 14.38 11.89 -9.44
N GLY A 96 14.86 11.46 -10.61
CA GLY A 96 14.98 10.03 -10.96
C GLY A 96 13.71 9.38 -11.48
N HIS A 97 12.54 10.00 -11.34
CA HIS A 97 11.28 9.38 -11.72
C HIS A 97 11.09 9.26 -13.25
N PRO A 98 10.27 8.31 -13.73
CA PRO A 98 9.85 8.24 -15.13
C PRO A 98 9.13 9.51 -15.60
N ALA A 99 9.20 9.86 -16.89
CA ALA A 99 8.58 11.08 -17.41
C ALA A 99 7.03 11.03 -17.44
N LYS A 100 6.45 9.85 -17.63
CA LYS A 100 5.00 9.61 -17.64
C LYS A 100 4.65 8.71 -16.46
N THR A 101 4.20 9.35 -15.39
CA THR A 101 4.15 8.74 -14.07
C THR A 101 3.14 9.42 -13.15
N LEU A 102 2.71 8.69 -12.13
CA LEU A 102 2.12 9.23 -10.93
C LEU A 102 2.78 8.57 -9.73
N GLY A 103 3.36 9.37 -8.84
CA GLY A 103 4.16 8.85 -7.75
C GLY A 103 4.52 9.91 -6.71
N PHE A 104 5.44 9.56 -5.83
CA PHE A 104 5.94 10.44 -4.80
C PHE A 104 7.46 10.42 -4.78
N ALA A 105 8.07 11.61 -4.74
CA ALA A 105 9.49 11.77 -4.46
C ALA A 105 9.66 12.41 -3.08
N PHE A 106 10.63 11.96 -2.30
CA PHE A 106 10.84 12.44 -0.93
C PHE A 106 12.30 12.84 -0.71
N HIS A 107 12.49 13.81 0.18
CA HIS A 107 13.76 14.24 0.74
C HIS A 107 13.62 14.36 2.27
N GLY A 108 14.59 14.98 2.95
CA GLY A 108 14.67 15.03 4.42
C GLY A 108 13.40 15.57 5.07
N GLY A 109 13.15 16.86 4.96
CA GLY A 109 11.98 17.52 5.58
C GLY A 109 10.72 17.61 4.73
N GLY A 110 10.65 16.97 3.57
CA GLY A 110 9.55 17.16 2.63
C GLY A 110 9.66 16.28 1.39
N GLY A 111 8.79 16.51 0.43
CA GLY A 111 8.73 15.76 -0.81
C GLY A 111 7.77 16.38 -1.79
N ASP A 112 7.49 15.68 -2.87
CA ASP A 112 6.62 16.15 -3.95
C ASP A 112 5.73 15.01 -4.44
N LEU A 113 4.44 15.31 -4.59
CA LEU A 113 3.58 14.54 -5.48
C LEU A 113 4.09 14.76 -6.90
N ILE A 114 4.49 13.67 -7.55
CA ILE A 114 4.96 13.67 -8.93
C ILE A 114 3.81 13.28 -9.83
N ASN A 115 3.49 14.16 -10.78
CA ASN A 115 2.49 13.93 -11.81
C ASN A 115 3.09 14.29 -13.17
N ASN A 116 3.58 13.29 -13.90
CA ASN A 116 4.38 13.45 -15.10
C ASN A 116 5.56 14.42 -14.86
N ALA A 117 5.61 15.54 -15.60
CA ALA A 117 6.64 16.58 -15.44
C ALA A 117 6.35 17.59 -14.31
N SER A 118 5.21 17.47 -13.62
CA SER A 118 4.82 18.38 -12.54
C SER A 118 5.18 17.80 -11.17
N ALA A 119 5.66 18.66 -10.29
CA ALA A 119 5.95 18.35 -8.88
C ALA A 119 5.14 19.30 -7.98
N SER A 120 4.41 18.73 -7.02
CA SER A 120 3.65 19.50 -6.02
C SER A 120 4.20 19.24 -4.61
N ALA A 121 4.87 20.24 -4.06
CA ALA A 121 5.62 20.11 -2.82
C ALA A 121 4.74 19.92 -1.57
N VAL A 122 5.26 19.14 -0.62
CA VAL A 122 4.74 18.98 0.74
C VAL A 122 5.91 18.98 1.74
N ASN A 123 5.62 19.23 3.02
CA ASN A 123 6.63 19.32 4.07
C ASN A 123 6.20 18.54 5.33
N TRP A 124 7.18 18.02 6.08
CA TRP A 124 6.97 17.25 7.31
C TRP A 124 8.10 17.42 8.35
N PRO A 125 8.49 18.65 8.74
CA PRO A 125 9.52 18.83 9.76
C PRO A 125 9.15 18.09 11.06
N PRO A 126 10.10 17.45 11.77
CA PRO A 126 11.54 17.43 11.49
C PRO A 126 11.92 16.47 10.34
N ASP A 127 13.10 16.66 9.76
CA ASP A 127 13.64 15.82 8.69
C ASP A 127 13.66 14.32 9.04
N LEU A 128 13.64 13.48 7.99
CA LEU A 128 14.01 12.07 8.11
C LEU A 128 15.44 11.97 8.66
N VAL A 129 15.63 11.07 9.62
CA VAL A 129 16.87 10.92 10.37
C VAL A 129 17.84 10.05 9.58
N LEU A 130 19.08 10.53 9.43
CA LEU A 130 20.15 9.77 8.78
C LEU A 130 20.49 8.52 9.60
N GLY A 131 20.74 7.41 8.93
CA GLY A 131 20.96 6.09 9.50
C GLY A 131 19.69 5.28 9.75
N ASN A 132 18.50 5.89 9.69
CA ASN A 132 17.25 5.22 10.02
C ASN A 132 16.59 4.56 8.79
N TRP A 133 15.87 3.48 9.07
CA TRP A 133 14.94 2.85 8.15
C TRP A 133 13.55 3.49 8.22
N TYR A 134 12.91 3.56 7.06
CA TYR A 134 11.54 4.02 6.91
C TYR A 134 10.80 3.11 5.94
N TYR A 135 9.52 2.88 6.22
CA TYR A 135 8.63 2.21 5.29
C TYR A 135 7.82 3.26 4.53
N MET A 136 8.05 3.33 3.22
CA MET A 136 7.39 4.25 2.30
C MET A 136 6.24 3.52 1.64
N GLU A 137 5.04 4.09 1.70
CA GLU A 137 3.84 3.47 1.15
C GLU A 137 3.03 4.47 0.34
N LEU A 138 2.71 4.09 -0.90
CA LEU A 138 1.88 4.88 -1.81
C LEU A 138 0.70 4.04 -2.28
N THR A 139 -0.50 4.61 -2.13
CA THR A 139 -1.73 4.12 -2.77
C THR A 139 -2.23 5.13 -3.79
N VAL A 140 -2.54 4.65 -5.00
CA VAL A 140 -3.14 5.40 -6.10
C VAL A 140 -4.48 4.77 -6.43
N SER A 141 -5.58 5.49 -6.28
CA SER A 141 -6.93 4.99 -6.58
C SER A 141 -7.45 5.63 -7.85
N TYR A 142 -7.90 4.82 -8.83
CA TYR A 142 -8.49 5.35 -10.06
C TYR A 142 -9.98 5.67 -9.85
N ILE A 143 -10.33 6.95 -9.65
CA ILE A 143 -11.66 7.35 -9.17
C ILE A 143 -12.67 7.73 -10.27
N SER A 144 -12.23 8.40 -11.33
CA SER A 144 -13.05 8.78 -12.47
C SER A 144 -12.16 9.09 -13.68
N ALA A 145 -12.70 9.38 -14.86
CA ALA A 145 -11.92 9.50 -16.10
C ALA A 145 -10.66 10.37 -15.95
N ASN A 146 -9.48 9.75 -16.10
CA ASN A 146 -8.16 10.36 -15.90
C ASN A 146 -7.90 10.97 -14.51
N THR A 147 -8.71 10.67 -13.51
CA THR A 147 -8.63 11.27 -12.17
C THR A 147 -8.36 10.21 -11.12
N PHE A 148 -7.41 10.51 -10.25
CA PHE A 148 -6.91 9.61 -9.22
C PHE A 148 -6.95 10.28 -7.85
N SER A 149 -7.10 9.49 -6.80
CA SER A 149 -6.70 9.91 -5.45
C SER A 149 -5.38 9.27 -5.04
N ILE A 150 -4.64 9.97 -4.20
CA ILE A 150 -3.31 9.58 -3.72
C ILE A 150 -3.32 9.57 -2.20
N ASP A 151 -2.74 8.54 -1.62
CA ASP A 151 -2.46 8.42 -0.19
C ASP A 151 -1.01 7.96 -0.01
N PHE A 152 -0.14 8.86 0.48
CA PHE A 152 1.26 8.58 0.72
C PHE A 152 1.57 8.62 2.21
N ASN A 153 2.13 7.52 2.72
CA ASN A 153 2.48 7.33 4.12
C ASN A 153 3.98 7.07 4.26
N ILE A 154 4.56 7.64 5.31
CA ILE A 154 5.90 7.27 5.77
C ILE A 154 5.75 6.76 7.20
N TYR A 155 6.26 5.57 7.47
CA TYR A 155 6.37 5.02 8.83
C TYR A 155 7.83 4.92 9.23
N ASN A 156 8.12 5.13 10.51
CA ASN A 156 9.42 4.73 11.06
C ASN A 156 9.54 3.20 11.00
N SER A 157 10.75 2.67 10.85
CA SER A 157 11.03 1.23 10.93
C SER A 157 12.35 0.99 11.65
N ASP A 158 12.46 -0.15 12.33
CA ASP A 158 13.77 -0.68 12.72
C ASP A 158 14.42 -1.46 11.57
N ALA A 159 15.63 -1.98 11.83
CA ALA A 159 16.41 -2.73 10.84
C ALA A 159 15.88 -4.16 10.63
N GLU A 160 15.00 -4.65 11.51
CA GLU A 160 14.33 -5.94 11.41
C GLU A 160 13.02 -5.84 10.61
N GLY A 161 12.58 -4.63 10.26
CA GLY A 161 11.38 -4.37 9.47
C GLY A 161 10.12 -4.23 10.32
N ASN A 162 10.25 -4.06 11.64
CA ASN A 162 9.12 -3.77 12.50
C ASN A 162 8.72 -2.30 12.32
N LEU A 163 7.45 -2.08 11.94
CA LEU A 163 6.91 -0.75 11.76
C LEU A 163 6.75 -0.03 13.11
N GLY A 164 7.30 1.18 13.19
CA GLY A 164 7.07 2.14 14.25
C GLY A 164 5.92 3.09 13.93
N ALA A 165 5.91 4.25 14.61
CA ALA A 165 4.88 5.25 14.44
C ALA A 165 4.84 5.83 13.02
N LEU A 166 3.63 6.23 12.57
CA LEU A 166 3.45 7.03 11.36
C LEU A 166 4.23 8.35 11.49
N LYS A 167 5.13 8.59 10.55
CA LYS A 167 5.95 9.81 10.47
C LYS A 167 5.18 10.95 9.80
N THR A 168 4.51 10.67 8.68
CA THR A 168 3.67 11.65 7.98
C THR A 168 2.68 10.97 7.04
N ASN A 169 1.58 11.66 6.72
CA ASN A 169 0.59 11.27 5.73
C ASN A 169 0.22 12.46 4.82
N HIS A 170 0.14 12.21 3.51
CA HIS A 170 -0.27 13.20 2.52
C HIS A 170 -1.30 12.62 1.56
N LYS A 171 -2.45 13.29 1.48
CA LYS A 171 -3.59 12.87 0.65
C LYS A 171 -3.94 13.90 -0.40
N PHE A 172 -4.26 13.43 -1.61
CA PHE A 172 -4.71 14.25 -2.72
C PHE A 172 -5.92 13.60 -3.36
N SER A 173 -7.08 14.24 -3.34
CA SER A 173 -8.35 13.56 -3.71
C SER A 173 -8.73 13.68 -5.19
N GLN A 174 -8.10 14.58 -5.96
CA GLN A 174 -8.52 14.94 -7.32
C GLN A 174 -7.30 15.22 -8.21
N VAL A 175 -6.46 14.22 -8.43
CA VAL A 175 -5.25 14.34 -9.26
C VAL A 175 -5.55 13.89 -10.68
N THR A 176 -5.55 14.82 -11.64
CA THR A 176 -5.76 14.49 -13.05
C THR A 176 -4.45 14.05 -13.71
N ASN A 177 -4.45 12.87 -14.32
CA ASN A 177 -3.36 12.33 -15.14
C ASN A 177 -3.92 11.54 -16.33
N ALA A 178 -3.89 12.14 -17.52
CA ALA A 178 -4.42 11.51 -18.74
C ALA A 178 -3.53 10.38 -19.28
N ASP A 179 -2.22 10.42 -19.02
CA ASP A 179 -1.31 9.35 -19.43
C ASP A 179 -1.62 8.05 -18.69
N LEU A 180 -1.77 8.11 -17.36
CA LEU A 180 -2.15 6.96 -16.55
C LEU A 180 -3.59 6.51 -16.83
N GLY A 181 -4.52 7.45 -16.97
CA GLY A 181 -5.92 7.13 -17.24
C GLY A 181 -6.15 6.45 -18.60
N GLY A 182 -5.29 6.74 -19.59
CA GLY A 182 -5.29 6.13 -20.91
C GLY A 182 -4.36 4.92 -21.07
N ALA A 183 -3.56 4.58 -20.06
CA ALA A 183 -2.70 3.42 -20.11
C ALA A 183 -3.50 2.12 -20.01
N THR A 184 -2.98 1.04 -20.61
CA THR A 184 -3.54 -0.30 -20.44
C THR A 184 -2.92 -1.05 -19.26
N ILE A 185 -1.66 -0.75 -18.94
CA ILE A 185 -0.88 -1.37 -17.88
C ILE A 185 -0.12 -0.28 -17.10
N LEU A 186 -0.09 -0.40 -15.78
CA LEU A 186 0.78 0.38 -14.88
C LEU A 186 1.92 -0.48 -14.36
N TYR A 187 3.12 0.08 -14.37
CA TYR A 187 4.34 -0.57 -13.90
C TYR A 187 4.84 0.13 -12.64
N PRO A 188 4.89 -0.56 -11.49
CA PRO A 188 5.47 0.00 -10.28
C PRO A 188 6.96 0.32 -10.49
N TYR A 189 7.45 1.37 -9.85
CA TYR A 189 8.86 1.71 -9.84
C TYR A 189 9.31 2.24 -8.48
N PHE A 190 10.61 2.16 -8.26
CA PHE A 190 11.30 3.05 -7.32
C PHE A 190 12.35 3.89 -8.06
N CYS A 191 12.71 5.03 -7.50
CA CYS A 191 13.72 5.92 -8.06
C CYS A 191 14.64 6.49 -6.99
N HIS A 192 15.83 6.88 -7.44
CA HIS A 192 16.86 7.51 -6.62
C HIS A 192 17.60 8.57 -7.43
N ASP A 193 17.73 9.75 -6.84
CA ASP A 193 18.46 10.90 -7.39
C ASP A 193 19.37 11.48 -6.30
N GLY A 194 20.65 11.67 -6.59
CA GLY A 194 21.64 12.09 -5.60
C GLY A 194 22.07 10.96 -4.67
N TYR A 195 22.10 11.21 -3.36
CA TYR A 195 22.76 10.36 -2.35
C TYR A 195 21.86 9.96 -1.18
N ARG A 196 20.55 10.19 -1.29
CA ARG A 196 19.62 10.12 -0.16
C ARG A 196 19.55 8.72 0.44
N LEU A 197 19.45 7.72 -0.43
CA LEU A 197 19.25 6.33 -0.06
C LEU A 197 20.60 5.62 -0.08
N SER A 198 20.86 4.79 0.92
CA SER A 198 21.93 3.79 0.84
C SER A 198 21.36 2.42 0.47
N GLU A 199 20.15 2.09 0.94
CA GLU A 199 19.54 0.78 0.76
C GLU A 199 18.02 0.90 0.51
N LEU A 200 17.48 0.00 -0.31
CA LEU A 200 16.04 -0.23 -0.49
C LEU A 200 15.78 -1.73 -0.47
N ASP A 201 14.72 -2.12 0.24
CA ASP A 201 14.39 -3.51 0.45
C ASP A 201 12.88 -3.77 0.52
N ASN A 202 12.47 -5.04 0.33
CA ASN A 202 11.10 -5.51 0.43
C ASN A 202 10.14 -4.67 -0.42
N PHE A 203 10.42 -4.58 -1.72
CA PHE A 203 9.62 -3.84 -2.68
C PHE A 203 8.31 -4.58 -2.92
N TYR A 204 7.23 -4.03 -2.40
CA TYR A 204 5.89 -4.59 -2.44
C TYR A 204 5.03 -3.84 -3.46
N TYR A 205 4.21 -4.59 -4.18
CA TYR A 205 3.28 -4.03 -5.15
C TYR A 205 1.99 -4.84 -5.21
N ALA A 206 0.86 -4.14 -5.32
CA ALA A 206 -0.45 -4.79 -5.43
C ALA A 206 -1.48 -3.95 -6.19
N THR A 207 -2.49 -4.63 -6.71
CA THR A 207 -3.74 -4.01 -7.17
C THR A 207 -4.95 -4.64 -6.50
N PHE A 208 -5.91 -3.81 -6.15
CA PHE A 208 -7.17 -4.19 -5.54
C PHE A 208 -8.29 -3.62 -6.42
N ASN A 209 -9.21 -4.48 -6.86
CA ASN A 209 -10.43 -3.95 -7.46
C ASN A 209 -11.36 -3.57 -6.33
N ASN A 210 -11.71 -2.29 -6.23
CA ASN A 210 -12.89 -1.91 -5.45
C ASN A 210 -14.08 -2.32 -6.30
N ALA A 211 -14.45 -3.60 -6.21
CA ALA A 211 -15.83 -3.97 -6.50
C ALA A 211 -16.69 -3.04 -5.64
N LEU A 212 -17.80 -2.54 -6.19
CA LEU A 212 -18.74 -1.64 -5.51
C LEU A 212 -19.47 -2.32 -4.32
N GLY A 213 -18.78 -3.16 -3.55
CA GLY A 213 -19.09 -3.45 -2.17
C GLY A 213 -18.27 -2.51 -1.31
N VAL A 214 -18.90 -1.92 -0.31
CA VAL A 214 -18.20 -1.20 0.75
C VAL A 214 -17.30 -2.22 1.46
N GLU A 215 -16.06 -2.36 1.02
CA GLU A 215 -15.00 -2.89 1.89
C GLU A 215 -14.62 -1.75 2.81
N ASP A 216 -15.28 -1.70 3.98
CA ASP A 216 -14.98 -0.74 5.02
C ASP A 216 -13.51 -0.88 5.40
N TYR A 217 -12.71 0.14 5.08
CA TYR A 217 -11.29 0.28 5.41
C TYR A 217 -10.98 0.00 6.89
N ASP A 218 -12.00 0.14 7.76
CA ASP A 218 -11.97 -0.16 9.19
C ASP A 218 -11.88 -1.65 9.55
N VAL A 219 -12.28 -2.57 8.66
CA VAL A 219 -12.17 -4.02 8.88
C VAL A 219 -10.71 -4.47 8.79
N LEU A 220 -9.97 -3.93 7.80
CA LEU A 220 -8.55 -4.24 7.58
C LEU A 220 -7.65 -3.61 8.64
N SER A 221 -8.00 -2.43 9.17
CA SER A 221 -7.22 -1.78 10.23
C SER A 221 -7.39 -2.43 11.61
N ARG A 222 -8.55 -3.07 11.88
CA ARG A 222 -8.85 -3.70 13.18
C ARG A 222 -8.65 -5.22 13.22
N ASN A 223 -8.38 -5.88 12.09
CA ASN A 223 -8.26 -7.33 11.98
C ASN A 223 -9.46 -8.10 12.60
N ILE A 224 -10.69 -7.63 12.38
CA ILE A 224 -11.90 -8.25 12.93
C ILE A 224 -12.46 -9.30 11.95
N SER A 225 -12.86 -10.46 12.47
CA SER A 225 -13.40 -11.58 11.70
C SER A 225 -14.49 -12.35 12.45
N ILE A 226 -15.38 -13.04 11.72
CA ILE A 226 -16.41 -13.93 12.27
C ILE A 226 -15.97 -15.39 12.19
N TYR A 227 -16.14 -16.13 13.28
CA TYR A 227 -15.86 -17.58 13.34
C TYR A 227 -16.83 -18.34 14.26
N PRO A 228 -17.14 -19.62 13.97
CA PRO A 228 -16.83 -20.30 12.72
C PRO A 228 -17.58 -19.66 11.54
N ASN A 229 -17.04 -19.82 10.33
CA ASN A 229 -17.71 -19.45 9.09
C ASN A 229 -17.28 -20.46 8.01
N PRO A 230 -18.18 -21.34 7.51
CA PRO A 230 -19.62 -21.44 7.83
C PRO A 230 -19.92 -21.75 9.30
N SER A 231 -21.12 -21.40 9.78
CA SER A 231 -21.57 -21.61 11.16
C SER A 231 -22.93 -22.29 11.23
N SER A 232 -23.16 -23.08 12.29
CA SER A 232 -24.45 -23.71 12.56
C SER A 232 -25.20 -23.08 13.73
N ASP A 233 -24.59 -23.01 14.92
CA ASP A 233 -25.32 -22.60 16.13
C ASP A 233 -25.00 -21.19 16.60
N TYR A 234 -23.75 -20.76 16.41
CA TYR A 234 -23.26 -19.51 16.95
C TYR A 234 -22.12 -18.93 16.12
N ILE A 235 -21.96 -17.62 16.20
CA ILE A 235 -20.77 -16.94 15.70
C ILE A 235 -20.08 -16.19 16.83
N LYS A 236 -18.76 -16.05 16.73
CA LYS A 236 -17.91 -15.21 17.57
C LYS A 236 -17.20 -14.21 16.69
N VAL A 237 -16.85 -13.07 17.28
CA VAL A 237 -16.18 -11.97 16.60
C VAL A 237 -14.78 -11.83 17.20
N SER A 238 -13.74 -11.88 16.36
CA SER A 238 -12.35 -11.71 16.81
C SER A 238 -12.06 -10.24 17.08
N ASN A 239 -11.09 -9.97 17.94
CA ASN A 239 -10.53 -8.63 18.15
C ASN A 239 -11.55 -7.53 18.52
N LEU A 240 -12.68 -7.89 19.14
CA LEU A 240 -13.53 -6.92 19.83
C LEU A 240 -12.78 -6.34 21.04
N SER A 241 -12.59 -5.02 21.03
CA SER A 241 -11.94 -4.27 22.10
C SER A 241 -12.91 -3.94 23.24
N ASN A 242 -14.18 -3.69 22.91
CA ASN A 242 -15.24 -3.29 23.84
C ASN A 242 -16.54 -4.06 23.57
N ARG A 243 -17.57 -3.82 24.40
CA ARG A 243 -18.95 -4.25 24.11
C ARG A 243 -19.50 -3.44 22.94
N GLU A 244 -20.03 -4.14 21.93
CA GLU A 244 -20.57 -3.54 20.72
C GLU A 244 -22.05 -3.93 20.56
N ASP A 245 -22.87 -2.99 20.08
CA ASP A 245 -24.21 -3.29 19.60
C ASP A 245 -24.13 -3.86 18.20
N TYR A 246 -24.90 -4.91 17.91
CA TYR A 246 -24.92 -5.56 16.61
C TYR A 246 -26.33 -5.73 16.03
N SER A 247 -26.41 -5.72 14.70
CA SER A 247 -27.59 -6.10 13.92
C SER A 247 -27.19 -7.10 12.82
N ILE A 248 -27.95 -8.19 12.65
CA ILE A 248 -27.77 -9.16 11.56
C ILE A 248 -28.85 -8.94 10.52
N TYR A 249 -28.46 -8.90 9.24
CA TYR A 249 -29.32 -8.71 8.09
C TYR A 249 -29.20 -9.88 7.11
N ASP A 250 -30.31 -10.26 6.48
CA ASP A 250 -30.30 -11.19 5.34
C ASP A 250 -29.90 -10.47 4.03
N ILE A 251 -29.83 -11.23 2.92
CA ILE A 251 -29.47 -10.70 1.58
C ILE A 251 -30.46 -9.66 1.03
N LEU A 252 -31.68 -9.59 1.57
CA LEU A 252 -32.70 -8.62 1.18
C LEU A 252 -32.63 -7.35 2.06
N GLY A 253 -31.67 -7.28 2.98
CA GLY A 253 -31.51 -6.17 3.93
C GLY A 253 -32.51 -6.21 5.09
N LYS A 254 -33.25 -7.31 5.28
CA LYS A 254 -34.16 -7.47 6.42
C LYS A 254 -33.34 -7.80 7.66
N LYS A 255 -33.54 -7.01 8.73
CA LYS A 255 -32.96 -7.31 10.05
C LYS A 255 -33.59 -8.59 10.62
N VAL A 256 -32.76 -9.59 10.90
CA VAL A 256 -33.18 -10.90 11.42
C VAL A 256 -32.79 -11.14 12.89
N LEU A 257 -31.76 -10.45 13.38
CA LEU A 257 -31.31 -10.53 14.77
C LEU A 257 -30.66 -9.20 15.18
N SER A 258 -30.70 -8.85 16.46
CA SER A 258 -29.92 -7.75 17.02
C SER A 258 -29.65 -7.99 18.50
N GLY A 259 -28.58 -7.41 19.03
CA GLY A 259 -28.22 -7.53 20.44
C GLY A 259 -26.94 -6.79 20.76
N THR A 260 -26.31 -7.17 21.87
CA THR A 260 -24.99 -6.67 22.27
C THR A 260 -24.03 -7.85 22.44
N VAL A 261 -22.75 -7.65 22.13
CA VAL A 261 -21.72 -8.68 22.24
C VAL A 261 -20.43 -8.10 22.81
N SER A 262 -19.80 -8.82 23.73
CA SER A 262 -18.51 -8.48 24.32
C SER A 262 -17.41 -9.40 23.78
N LYS A 263 -16.15 -9.08 24.10
CA LYS A 263 -15.00 -9.92 23.73
C LYS A 263 -15.22 -11.38 24.15
N SER A 264 -15.04 -12.30 23.19
CA SER A 264 -15.17 -13.75 23.35
C SER A 264 -16.58 -14.29 23.63
N GLU A 265 -17.61 -13.45 23.67
CA GLU A 265 -19.01 -13.87 23.74
C GLU A 265 -19.48 -14.43 22.39
N ALA A 266 -20.41 -15.39 22.45
CA ALA A 266 -21.03 -16.00 21.28
C ALA A 266 -22.37 -15.34 20.98
N ILE A 267 -22.63 -15.05 19.71
CA ILE A 267 -23.93 -14.65 19.19
C ILE A 267 -24.66 -15.91 18.74
N ASN A 268 -25.78 -16.22 19.37
CA ASN A 268 -26.61 -17.38 19.00
C ASN A 268 -27.34 -17.08 17.67
N ILE A 269 -27.18 -17.97 16.70
CA ILE A 269 -27.81 -17.90 15.38
C ILE A 269 -28.61 -19.18 15.03
N GLN A 270 -28.92 -20.02 16.02
CA GLN A 270 -29.66 -21.27 15.81
C GLN A 270 -31.03 -21.04 15.17
N ASN A 271 -31.65 -19.90 15.47
CA ASN A 271 -33.01 -19.59 15.08
C ASN A 271 -33.13 -18.84 13.75
N ILE A 272 -32.01 -18.55 13.07
CA ILE A 272 -32.05 -17.96 11.71
C ILE A 272 -31.87 -19.07 10.65
N PRO A 273 -32.62 -19.04 9.53
CA PRO A 273 -32.52 -20.04 8.46
C PRO A 273 -31.12 -20.12 7.84
N ASN A 274 -30.82 -21.21 7.15
CA ASN A 274 -29.58 -21.34 6.37
C ASN A 274 -29.52 -20.31 5.24
N GLY A 275 -28.36 -19.70 5.04
CA GLY A 275 -28.19 -18.62 4.07
C GLY A 275 -26.98 -17.72 4.33
N LEU A 276 -26.85 -16.69 3.50
CA LEU A 276 -25.83 -15.65 3.60
C LEU A 276 -26.36 -14.48 4.44
N TYR A 277 -25.55 -14.00 5.38
CA TYR A 277 -25.92 -12.93 6.30
C TYR A 277 -24.81 -11.89 6.48
N PHE A 278 -25.21 -10.69 6.93
CA PHE A 278 -24.33 -9.58 7.25
C PHE A 278 -24.53 -9.13 8.70
N VAL A 279 -23.47 -9.12 9.51
CA VAL A 279 -23.48 -8.58 10.88
C VAL A 279 -22.89 -7.18 10.85
N GLN A 280 -23.59 -6.23 11.44
CA GLN A 280 -23.21 -4.81 11.50
C GLN A 280 -23.04 -4.36 12.94
N PHE A 281 -21.96 -3.64 13.25
CA PHE A 281 -21.67 -3.07 14.57
C PHE A 281 -21.80 -1.54 14.54
N GLU A 282 -22.38 -0.94 15.59
CA GLU A 282 -22.82 0.46 15.56
C GLU A 282 -21.92 1.45 16.34
N ASN A 283 -21.09 1.02 17.30
CA ASN A 283 -20.67 1.93 18.37
C ASN A 283 -19.40 2.76 18.19
N ASN A 284 -18.52 2.56 17.20
CA ASN A 284 -17.37 3.45 16.95
C ASN A 284 -16.77 3.21 15.54
N ASN A 285 -17.57 3.50 14.52
CA ASN A 285 -17.42 3.17 13.10
C ASN A 285 -18.24 1.93 12.72
N LYS A 286 -19.04 2.09 11.67
CA LYS A 286 -19.97 1.09 11.18
C LYS A 286 -19.17 -0.03 10.52
N ILE A 287 -19.01 -1.15 11.20
CA ILE A 287 -18.30 -2.33 10.68
C ILE A 287 -19.32 -3.34 10.21
N THR A 288 -19.20 -3.83 8.97
CA THR A 288 -20.06 -4.89 8.43
C THR A 288 -19.25 -6.13 8.06
N LEU A 289 -19.62 -7.30 8.57
CA LEU A 289 -18.97 -8.59 8.33
C LEU A 289 -19.95 -9.59 7.73
N LYS A 290 -19.50 -10.45 6.82
CA LYS A 290 -20.33 -11.50 6.19
C LYS A 290 -20.08 -12.88 6.81
N PHE A 291 -21.13 -13.71 6.91
CA PHE A 291 -21.00 -15.13 7.27
C PHE A 291 -22.08 -16.00 6.60
N ILE A 292 -21.80 -17.30 6.52
CA ILE A 292 -22.70 -18.33 5.97
C ILE A 292 -23.25 -19.17 7.13
N LYS A 293 -24.58 -19.33 7.18
CA LYS A 293 -25.29 -20.22 8.12
C LYS A 293 -25.66 -21.53 7.42
N GLU A 294 -25.29 -22.66 8.04
CA GLU A 294 -25.55 -24.05 7.62
C GLU A 294 -26.30 -24.86 8.66
#